data_AF-D7VGE8-F1
#
_entry.id   AF-D7VGE8-F1
#
_cell.length_a   1.000
_cell.length_b   1.000
_cell.length_c   1.000
_cell.angle_alpha   90.00
_cell.angle_beta   90.00
_cell.angle_gamma   90.00
#
_symmetry.space_group_name_H-M   'P 1'
#
loop_
_entity.id
_entity.type
_entity.pdbx_description
1 polymer ?
#
loop_
_entity_poly.entity_id
_entity_poly.type
_entity_poly.pdbx_seq_one_letter_code
_entity_poly.pdbx_strand_id
1 'polypeptide(L)'
;MGISKGSIFIYLVIKYLVFFIILAFIDNRFNELVFNKSDNFASLFQNTIGYSLWIVVFSFFLSVIFFIPVFLICKIKNVFVFILLSSLVISLEYFVYVYFTSVEYWYDKNGVINFLVSILFFVFLFFRRHVVK
;
A
#
# COMPACT_ATOMS: atom_id res chain seq x y z
N MET A 1 -2.85 -23.21 -9.36
CA MET A 1 -2.65 -22.35 -10.57
C MET A 1 -1.63 -21.25 -10.27
N GLY A 2 -0.79 -20.80 -11.20
CA GLY A 2 0.10 -19.66 -10.96
C GLY A 2 -0.66 -18.34 -10.91
N ILE A 3 -0.34 -17.44 -9.96
CA ILE A 3 -0.95 -16.09 -9.94
C ILE A 3 -0.47 -15.35 -11.21
N SER A 4 -1.41 -14.86 -12.02
CA SER A 4 -1.08 -14.14 -13.24
C SER A 4 -0.44 -12.78 -12.92
N LYS A 5 0.42 -12.27 -13.83
CA LYS A 5 1.04 -10.95 -13.72
C LYS A 5 0.02 -9.85 -13.45
N GLY A 6 -1.06 -9.83 -14.23
CA GLY A 6 -2.14 -8.86 -14.08
C GLY A 6 -2.82 -8.95 -12.71
N SER A 7 -3.02 -10.17 -12.17
CA SER A 7 -3.58 -10.34 -10.82
C SER A 7 -2.66 -9.75 -9.74
N ILE A 8 -1.34 -9.96 -9.84
CA ILE A 8 -0.37 -9.43 -8.87
C ILE A 8 -0.42 -7.90 -8.88
N PHE A 9 -0.42 -7.30 -10.07
CA PHE A 9 -0.51 -5.85 -10.21
C PHE A 9 -1.80 -5.29 -9.62
N ILE A 10 -2.96 -5.89 -9.94
CA ILE A 10 -4.25 -5.50 -9.38
C ILE A 10 -4.24 -5.60 -7.86
N TYR A 11 -3.67 -6.67 -7.30
CA TYR A 11 -3.58 -6.81 -5.85
C TYR A 11 -2.69 -5.74 -5.22
N LEU A 12 -1.59 -5.35 -5.86
CA LEU A 12 -0.77 -4.23 -5.37
C LEU A 12 -1.53 -2.91 -5.40
N VAL A 13 -2.29 -2.64 -6.47
CA VAL A 13 -3.15 -1.45 -6.54
C VAL A 13 -4.16 -1.45 -5.40
N ILE A 14 -4.83 -2.57 -5.17
CA ILE A 14 -5.79 -2.73 -4.05
C ILE A 14 -5.09 -2.54 -2.70
N LYS A 15 -3.91 -3.13 -2.48
CA LYS A 15 -3.13 -2.97 -1.26
C LYS A 15 -2.88 -1.50 -0.96
N TYR A 16 -2.37 -0.74 -1.94
CA TYR A 16 -2.05 0.66 -1.74
C TYR A 16 -3.31 1.53 -1.60
N LEU A 17 -4.38 1.23 -2.34
CA LEU A 17 -5.66 1.89 -2.14
C LEU A 17 -6.17 1.70 -0.70
N VAL A 18 -6.15 0.46 -0.19
CA VAL A 18 -6.55 0.17 1.20
C VAL A 18 -5.68 0.94 2.19
N PHE A 19 -4.36 0.96 1.99
CA PHE A 19 -3.45 1.73 2.82
C PHE A 19 -3.79 3.23 2.85
N PHE A 20 -3.94 3.86 1.68
CA PHE A 20 -4.26 5.29 1.60
C PHE A 20 -5.66 5.63 2.09
N ILE A 21 -6.64 4.73 1.91
CA ILE A 21 -7.97 4.89 2.49
C ILE A 21 -7.88 4.87 4.02
N ILE A 22 -7.14 3.92 4.61
CA ILE A 22 -6.92 3.90 6.06
C ILE A 22 -6.26 5.21 6.52
N LEU A 23 -5.24 5.69 5.81
CA LEU A 23 -4.60 6.96 6.12
C LEU A 23 -5.53 8.17 6.01
N ALA A 24 -6.52 8.15 5.10
CA ALA A 24 -7.47 9.24 4.97
C ALA A 24 -8.29 9.46 6.24
N PHE A 25 -8.63 8.38 6.94
CA PHE A 25 -9.43 8.44 8.18
C PHE A 25 -8.58 8.57 9.44
N ILE A 26 -7.30 8.21 9.38
CA ILE A 26 -6.40 8.36 10.52
C ILE A 26 -5.97 9.82 10.66
N ASP A 27 -5.95 10.28 11.91
CA ASP A 27 -5.57 11.64 12.30
C ASP A 27 -6.38 12.72 11.55
N ASN A 28 -7.63 12.42 11.16
CA ASN A 28 -8.55 13.34 10.49
C ASN A 28 -8.04 13.96 9.18
N ARG A 29 -7.08 13.34 8.49
CA ARG A 29 -6.49 13.87 7.24
C ARG A 29 -7.51 14.22 6.18
N PHE A 30 -8.54 13.38 5.98
CA PHE A 30 -9.62 13.67 5.03
C PHE A 30 -10.38 14.94 5.44
N ASN A 31 -10.71 15.10 6.73
CA ASN A 31 -11.38 16.30 7.22
C ASN A 31 -10.53 17.55 7.02
N GLU A 32 -9.24 17.48 7.33
CA GLU A 32 -8.32 18.61 7.18
C GLU A 32 -8.11 19.03 5.71
N LEU A 33 -8.03 18.06 4.80
CA LEU A 33 -7.74 18.32 3.39
C LEU A 33 -8.97 18.58 2.54
N VAL A 34 -10.13 18.04 2.94
CA VAL A 34 -11.38 18.18 2.21
C VAL A 34 -12.29 19.17 2.91
N PHE A 35 -12.84 18.82 4.08
CA PHE A 35 -13.88 19.61 4.73
C PHE A 35 -13.40 20.99 5.21
N ASN A 36 -12.26 21.07 5.90
CA ASN A 36 -11.75 22.32 6.45
C ASN A 36 -11.24 23.30 5.38
N LYS A 37 -11.04 22.82 4.14
CA LYS A 37 -10.61 23.62 2.99
C LYS A 37 -11.74 23.92 2.01
N SER A 38 -12.99 23.70 2.43
CA SER A 38 -14.16 23.89 1.58
C SER A 38 -15.12 24.90 2.18
N ASP A 39 -15.34 26.00 1.45
CA ASP A 39 -16.25 27.06 1.85
C ASP A 39 -17.69 26.83 1.35
N ASN A 40 -17.86 25.95 0.37
CA ASN A 40 -19.15 25.63 -0.24
C ASN A 40 -19.18 24.21 -0.85
N PHE A 41 -20.36 23.77 -1.28
CA PHE A 41 -20.55 22.42 -1.86
C PHE A 41 -19.69 22.16 -3.10
N ALA A 42 -19.50 23.16 -3.96
CA ALA A 42 -18.66 23.01 -5.16
C ALA A 42 -17.19 22.77 -4.79
N SER A 43 -16.65 23.53 -3.85
CA SER A 43 -15.29 23.35 -3.33
C SER A 43 -15.12 22.01 -2.60
N LEU A 44 -16.14 21.55 -1.88
CA LEU A 44 -16.16 20.24 -1.22
C LEU A 44 -16.10 19.10 -2.22
N PHE A 45 -16.88 19.19 -3.29
CA PHE A 45 -16.86 18.21 -4.37
C PHE A 45 -15.48 18.19 -5.06
N GLN A 46 -14.94 19.37 -5.38
CA GLN A 46 -13.63 19.51 -6.01
C GLN A 46 -12.50 18.94 -5.14
N ASN A 47 -12.47 19.28 -3.84
CA ASN A 47 -11.46 18.77 -2.91
C ASN A 47 -11.57 17.25 -2.71
N THR A 48 -12.80 16.72 -2.64
CA THR A 48 -13.03 15.27 -2.52
C THR A 48 -12.49 14.52 -3.74
N ILE A 49 -12.78 15.02 -4.95
CA ILE A 49 -12.28 14.43 -6.20
C ILE A 49 -10.75 14.55 -6.28
N GLY A 50 -10.20 15.74 -5.98
CA GLY A 50 -8.76 15.96 -5.99
C GLY A 50 -8.01 15.01 -5.06
N TYR A 51 -8.53 14.84 -3.84
CA TYR A 51 -7.94 13.91 -2.86
C TYR A 51 -8.07 12.45 -3.31
N SER A 52 -9.23 12.05 -3.84
CA SER A 52 -9.46 10.69 -4.36
C SER A 52 -8.55 10.37 -5.55
N LEU A 53 -8.37 11.32 -6.48
CA LEU A 53 -7.45 11.18 -7.61
C LEU A 53 -6.00 11.06 -7.13
N TRP A 54 -5.61 11.87 -6.14
CA TRP A 54 -4.29 11.78 -5.53
C TRP A 54 -4.03 10.37 -4.97
N ILE A 55 -4.99 9.81 -4.22
CA ILE A 55 -4.91 8.43 -3.71
C ILE A 55 -4.74 7.41 -4.85
N VAL A 56 -5.56 7.50 -5.89
CA VAL A 56 -5.51 6.54 -7.01
C VAL A 56 -4.16 6.62 -7.76
N VAL A 57 -3.70 7.83 -8.07
CA VAL A 57 -2.43 8.05 -8.77
C VAL A 57 -1.25 7.55 -7.96
N PHE A 58 -1.18 7.89 -6.67
CA PHE A 58 -0.10 7.43 -5.80
C PHE A 58 -0.14 5.91 -5.59
N SER A 59 -1.33 5.33 -5.45
CA SER A 59 -1.49 3.87 -5.35
C SER A 59 -0.97 3.16 -6.59
N PHE A 60 -1.30 3.70 -7.78
CA PHE A 60 -0.81 3.16 -9.04
C PHE A 60 0.72 3.30 -9.15
N PHE A 61 1.27 4.47 -8.83
CA PHE A 61 2.71 4.73 -8.86
C PHE A 61 3.49 3.76 -7.96
N LEU A 62 3.07 3.60 -6.70
CA LEU A 62 3.69 2.63 -5.79
C LEU A 62 3.52 1.19 -6.29
N SER A 63 2.37 0.85 -6.88
CA SER A 63 2.16 -0.47 -7.47
C SER A 63 3.17 -0.76 -8.59
N VAL A 64 3.47 0.22 -9.43
CA VAL A 64 4.48 0.07 -10.50
C VAL A 64 5.87 -0.17 -9.92
N ILE A 65 6.27 0.61 -8.90
CA ILE A 65 7.58 0.46 -8.25
C ILE A 65 7.75 -0.93 -7.64
N PHE A 66 6.74 -1.38 -6.87
CA PHE A 66 6.82 -2.65 -6.15
C PHE A 66 6.37 -3.86 -6.96
N PHE A 67 5.91 -3.66 -8.21
CA PHE A 67 5.47 -4.76 -9.07
C PHE A 67 6.58 -5.78 -9.32
N ILE A 68 7.75 -5.32 -9.73
CA ILE A 68 8.88 -6.19 -10.08
C ILE A 68 9.33 -7.04 -8.88
N PRO A 69 9.67 -6.47 -7.70
CA PRO A 69 10.12 -7.28 -6.58
C PRO A 69 9.06 -8.29 -6.13
N VAL A 70 7.79 -7.89 -6.05
CA VAL A 70 6.70 -8.78 -5.64
C VAL A 70 6.46 -9.88 -6.68
N PHE A 71 6.52 -9.55 -7.97
CA PHE A 71 6.39 -10.54 -9.05
C PHE A 71 7.50 -11.60 -8.99
N LEU A 72 8.75 -11.19 -8.72
CA LEU A 72 9.86 -12.12 -8.56
C LEU A 72 9.66 -13.02 -7.35
N ILE A 73 9.23 -12.47 -6.22
CA ILE A 73 8.92 -13.25 -5.01
C ILE A 73 7.83 -14.29 -5.27
N CYS A 74 6.75 -13.92 -5.97
CA CYS A 74 5.66 -14.85 -6.29
C CYS A 74 6.06 -16.03 -7.20
N LYS A 75 7.20 -15.95 -7.90
CA LYS A 75 7.73 -17.06 -8.71
C LYS A 75 8.47 -18.11 -7.87
N ILE A 76 8.84 -17.79 -6.65
CA ILE A 76 9.64 -18.66 -5.79
C ILE A 76 8.77 -19.83 -5.31
N LYS A 77 9.29 -21.05 -5.47
CA LYS A 77 8.60 -22.28 -5.05
C LYS A 77 8.90 -22.64 -3.60
N ASN A 78 10.10 -22.31 -3.12
CA ASN A 78 10.52 -22.60 -1.76
C ASN A 78 9.84 -21.62 -0.79
N VAL A 79 9.01 -22.16 0.11
CA VAL A 79 8.24 -21.41 1.09
C VAL A 79 9.13 -20.56 2.01
N PHE A 80 10.26 -21.11 2.48
CA PHE A 80 11.16 -20.37 3.37
C PHE A 80 11.78 -19.16 2.67
N VAL A 81 12.19 -19.33 1.41
CA VAL A 81 12.75 -18.24 0.60
C VAL A 81 11.69 -17.18 0.26
N PHE A 82 10.45 -17.61 0.00
CA PHE A 82 9.32 -16.70 -0.19
C PHE A 82 9.11 -15.82 1.05
N ILE A 83 8.99 -16.44 2.23
CA ILE A 83 8.77 -15.72 3.50
C ILE A 83 9.91 -14.74 3.76
N LEU A 84 11.16 -15.17 3.64
CA LEU A 84 12.33 -14.33 3.90
C LEU A 84 12.37 -13.09 2.99
N LEU A 85 12.13 -13.25 1.69
CA LEU A 85 12.13 -12.13 0.75
C LEU A 85 10.90 -11.24 0.90
N SER A 86 9.74 -11.80 1.23
CA SER A 86 8.56 -11.01 1.61
C SER A 86 8.85 -10.14 2.82
N SER A 87 9.42 -10.70 3.90
CA SER A 87 9.82 -9.95 5.08
C SER A 87 10.82 -8.84 4.76
N LEU A 88 11.79 -9.10 3.86
CA LEU A 88 12.74 -8.10 3.41
C LEU A 88 12.07 -6.96 2.65
N VAL A 89 11.16 -7.26 1.72
CA VAL A 89 10.41 -6.23 0.98
C VAL A 89 9.51 -5.41 1.91
N ILE A 90 8.79 -6.04 2.83
CA ILE A 90 7.95 -5.35 3.82
C ILE A 90 8.81 -4.40 4.68
N SER A 91 9.98 -4.85 5.12
CA SER A 91 10.89 -4.03 5.94
C SER A 91 11.44 -2.85 5.13
N LEU A 92 11.84 -3.08 3.87
CA LEU A 92 12.27 -2.01 2.98
C LEU A 92 11.16 -1.00 2.71
N GLU A 93 9.93 -1.44 2.47
CA GLU A 93 8.78 -0.54 2.31
C GLU A 93 8.57 0.35 3.54
N TYR A 94 8.69 -0.23 4.75
CA TYR A 94 8.61 0.53 6.00
C TYR A 94 9.71 1.58 6.09
N PHE A 95 10.98 1.19 5.91
CA PHE A 95 12.11 2.12 6.04
C PHE A 95 12.10 3.20 4.98
N VAL A 96 11.75 2.86 3.73
CA VAL A 96 11.58 3.83 2.65
C VAL A 96 10.49 4.83 3.01
N TYR A 97 9.36 4.35 3.53
CA TYR A 97 8.27 5.22 3.96
C TYR A 97 8.73 6.19 5.06
N VAL A 98 9.24 5.65 6.17
CA VAL A 98 9.71 6.42 7.34
C VAL A 98 10.77 7.43 6.94
N TYR A 99 11.72 7.06 6.08
CA TYR A 99 12.78 7.95 5.61
C TYR A 99 12.21 9.18 4.87
N PHE A 100 11.14 9.02 4.09
CA PHE A 100 10.53 10.13 3.36
C PHE A 100 9.54 10.95 4.20
N THR A 101 8.95 10.38 5.25
CA THR A 101 7.87 11.04 6.01
C THR A 101 8.27 11.55 7.37
N SER A 102 9.26 10.95 8.03
CA SER A 102 9.69 11.31 9.38
C SER A 102 11.21 11.23 9.50
N VAL A 103 11.90 12.25 9.00
CA VAL A 103 13.38 12.35 9.05
C VAL A 103 13.91 12.37 10.50
N GLU A 104 13.11 12.83 11.46
CA GLU A 104 13.52 13.00 12.87
C GLU A 104 13.27 11.77 13.77
N TYR A 105 12.36 10.87 13.40
CA TYR A 105 11.97 9.73 14.24
C TYR A 105 12.07 8.43 13.45
N TRP A 106 12.80 7.44 13.99
CA TRP A 106 12.87 6.06 13.49
C TRP A 106 11.55 5.29 13.64
N TYR A 107 10.44 5.99 13.90
CA TYR A 107 9.11 5.46 14.11
C TYR A 107 8.07 6.42 13.52
N ASP A 108 7.32 5.94 12.53
CA ASP A 108 6.14 6.61 11.98
C ASP A 108 4.92 5.70 12.11
N LYS A 109 3.85 6.19 12.74
CA LYS A 109 2.55 5.52 12.85
C LYS A 109 2.02 5.09 11.48
N ASN A 110 2.15 5.95 10.47
CA ASN A 110 1.73 5.66 9.10
C ASN A 110 2.60 4.57 8.46
N GLY A 111 3.90 4.57 8.76
CA GLY A 111 4.81 3.49 8.37
C GLY A 111 4.37 2.15 8.96
N VAL A 112 4.00 2.13 10.25
CA VAL A 112 3.49 0.91 10.91
C VAL A 112 2.21 0.41 10.25
N ILE A 113 1.30 1.30 9.87
CA ILE A 113 0.08 0.93 9.16
C ILE A 113 0.41 0.32 7.79
N ASN A 114 1.34 0.92 7.04
CA ASN A 114 1.81 0.35 5.77
C ASN A 114 2.38 -1.05 5.98
N PHE A 115 3.22 -1.22 7.02
CA PHE A 115 3.80 -2.51 7.39
C PHE A 115 2.74 -3.57 7.69
N LEU A 116 1.71 -3.25 8.48
CA LEU A 116 0.61 -4.17 8.80
C LEU A 116 -0.21 -4.54 7.55
N VAL A 117 -0.53 -3.56 6.70
CA VAL A 117 -1.23 -3.81 5.43
C VAL A 117 -0.39 -4.70 4.51
N SER A 118 0.92 -4.48 4.45
CA SER A 118 1.85 -5.32 3.69
C SER A 118 1.93 -6.75 4.23
N ILE A 119 1.92 -6.97 5.55
CA ILE A 119 1.85 -8.31 6.12
C ILE A 119 0.57 -9.02 5.66
N LEU A 120 -0.59 -8.39 5.82
CA LEU A 120 -1.88 -8.98 5.41
C LEU A 120 -1.88 -9.33 3.92
N PHE A 121 -1.33 -8.44 3.10
CA PHE A 121 -1.18 -8.64 1.67
C PHE A 121 -0.30 -9.86 1.33
N PHE A 122 0.88 -9.97 1.93
CA PHE A 122 1.78 -11.10 1.66
C PHE A 122 1.26 -12.42 2.23
N VAL A 123 0.56 -12.40 3.35
CA VAL A 123 -0.15 -13.58 3.88
C VAL A 123 -1.23 -14.03 2.90
N PHE A 124 -2.03 -13.10 2.36
CA PHE A 124 -3.01 -13.43 1.33
C PHE A 124 -2.37 -14.04 0.08
N LEU A 125 -1.27 -13.47 -0.42
CA LEU A 125 -0.52 -14.02 -1.54
C LEU A 125 0.03 -15.42 -1.23
N PHE A 126 0.51 -15.65 -0.01
CA PHE A 126 1.00 -16.95 0.44
C PHE A 126 -0.10 -18.01 0.36
N PHE A 127 -1.28 -17.74 0.93
CA PHE A 127 -2.42 -18.66 0.89
C PHE A 127 -2.86 -18.97 -0.55
N ARG A 128 -2.99 -17.93 -1.39
CA ARG A 128 -3.36 -18.10 -2.80
C ARG A 128 -2.35 -18.94 -3.59
N ARG A 129 -1.06 -18.89 -3.22
CA ARG A 129 0.01 -19.53 -3.98
C ARG A 129 0.33 -20.95 -3.51
N HIS A 130 0.39 -21.17 -2.20
CA HIS A 130 0.95 -22.38 -1.60
C HIS A 130 -0.08 -23.29 -0.94
N VAL A 131 -1.23 -22.76 -0.53
CA VAL A 131 -2.25 -23.53 0.20
C VAL A 131 -3.42 -23.90 -0.70
N VAL A 132 -3.96 -22.91 -1.43
CA VAL A 132 -5.07 -23.12 -2.38
C VAL A 132 -4.49 -23.49 -3.75
N LYS A 133 -4.56 -24.77 -4.14
CA LYS A 133 -4.01 -25.27 -5.42
C LYS A 133 -4.92 -24.99 -6.60
#